data_AF-A0A972CMD0-F1
#
_entry.id   AF-A0A972CMD0-F1
#
_cell.length_a   1.000
_cell.length_b   1.000
_cell.length_c   1.000
_cell.angle_alpha   90.00
_cell.angle_beta   90.00
_cell.angle_gamma   90.00
#
_symmetry.space_group_name_H-M   'P 1'
#
loop_
_entity.id
_entity.type
_entity.pdbx_description
1 polymer ?
#
loop_
_entity_poly.entity_id
_entity_poly.type
_entity_poly.pdbx_seq_one_letter_code
_entity_poly.pdbx_strand_id
1 'polypeptide(L)'
;MKTKNIEHGFTFVEILVGLVIALLVAGALISFTRLSFDSHLTISNTMEEIWDSRQTMNLISEELRYAVQADLTADKKSIVFSTLDPSNYENVIQYRLFLNADNYLCIDNGLDVKVITKYPVKALNCEYNKKDPLNKTIDITIEFSDQTTLTTSVIALNDPKLTKN
;
A
#
# COMPACT_ATOMS: atom_id res chain seq x y z
N MET A 1 6.05 29.03 -73.25
CA MET A 1 5.77 29.65 -71.94
C MET A 1 6.55 28.87 -70.90
N LYS A 2 7.71 29.37 -70.45
CA LYS A 2 8.55 28.70 -69.43
C LYS A 2 8.19 29.28 -68.07
N THR A 3 7.61 28.46 -67.18
CA THR A 3 7.43 28.78 -65.76
C THR A 3 8.82 28.88 -65.12
N LYS A 4 9.15 30.07 -64.62
CA LYS A 4 10.38 30.32 -63.88
C LYS A 4 10.13 29.81 -62.46
N ASN A 5 10.71 28.67 -62.09
CA ASN A 5 10.78 28.27 -60.70
C ASN A 5 11.66 29.29 -59.97
N ILE A 6 11.04 30.06 -59.08
CA ILE A 6 11.76 30.96 -58.17
C ILE A 6 12.21 30.07 -57.01
N GLU A 7 13.46 29.63 -57.05
CA GLU A 7 14.11 29.00 -55.90
C GLU A 7 14.39 30.10 -54.86
N HIS A 8 13.53 30.18 -53.83
CA HIS A 8 13.81 31.00 -52.66
C HIS A 8 14.81 30.25 -51.76
N GLY A 9 16.08 30.64 -51.81
CA GLY A 9 17.09 30.20 -50.85
C GLY A 9 16.89 30.87 -49.49
N PHE A 10 17.05 30.11 -48.41
CA PHE A 10 16.97 30.65 -47.05
C PHE A 10 18.14 31.60 -46.77
N THR A 11 17.85 32.72 -46.15
CA THR A 11 18.87 33.64 -45.63
C THR A 11 19.57 33.01 -44.42
N PHE A 12 20.82 33.42 -44.18
CA PHE A 12 21.58 32.96 -43.01
C PHE A 12 20.85 33.19 -41.67
N VAL A 13 20.08 34.29 -41.58
CA VAL A 13 19.25 34.62 -40.41
C VAL A 13 18.12 33.61 -40.24
N GLU A 14 17.44 33.22 -41.31
CA GLU A 14 16.36 32.21 -41.26
C GLU A 14 16.88 30.84 -40.83
N ILE A 15 18.09 30.46 -41.27
CA ILE A 15 18.74 29.21 -40.85
C ILE A 15 19.07 29.25 -39.35
N LEU A 16 19.60 30.38 -38.85
CA LEU A 16 19.89 30.56 -37.42
C LEU A 16 18.62 30.52 -36.57
N VAL A 17 17.55 31.19 -37.02
CA VAL A 17 16.25 31.15 -36.34
C VAL A 17 15.68 29.73 -36.31
N GLY A 18 15.74 29.01 -37.44
CA GLY A 18 15.32 27.61 -37.52
C GLY A 18 16.11 26.71 -36.56
N LEU A 19 17.42 26.92 -36.43
CA LEU A 19 18.28 26.15 -35.53
C LEU A 19 17.97 26.43 -34.05
N VAL A 20 17.74 27.69 -33.68
CA VAL A 20 17.33 28.05 -32.30
C VAL A 20 15.98 27.44 -31.95
N ILE A 21 15.00 27.50 -32.86
CA ILE A 21 13.68 26.88 -32.65
C ILE A 21 13.83 25.37 -32.50
N ALA A 22 14.63 24.71 -33.35
CA ALA A 22 14.88 23.28 -33.24
C ALA A 22 15.51 22.89 -31.90
N LEU A 23 16.46 23.68 -31.39
CA LEU A 23 17.08 23.46 -30.07
C LEU A 23 16.06 23.63 -28.93
N LEU A 24 15.20 24.65 -28.99
CA LEU A 24 14.16 24.86 -27.98
C LEU A 24 13.14 23.71 -27.97
N VAL A 25 12.70 23.26 -29.14
CA VAL A 25 11.78 22.11 -29.27
C VAL A 25 12.44 20.84 -28.76
N ALA A 26 13.71 20.59 -29.10
CA ALA A 26 14.46 19.44 -28.60
C ALA A 26 14.60 19.48 -27.07
N GLY A 27 14.93 20.63 -26.48
CA GLY A 27 15.01 20.81 -25.03
C GLY A 27 13.68 20.58 -24.32
N ALA A 28 12.58 21.07 -24.90
CA ALA A 28 11.23 20.83 -24.39
C ALA A 28 10.85 19.34 -24.43
N LEU A 29 11.16 18.64 -25.53
CA LEU A 29 10.92 17.20 -25.67
C LEU A 29 11.74 16.37 -24.68
N ILE A 30 13.02 16.71 -24.46
CA ILE A 30 13.87 16.02 -23.46
C ILE A 30 13.32 16.24 -22.05
N SER A 31 12.87 17.46 -21.73
CA SER A 31 12.29 17.76 -20.42
C SER A 31 10.96 17.04 -20.20
N PHE A 32 10.10 17.03 -21.21
CA PHE A 32 8.82 16.32 -21.19
C PHE A 32 9.00 14.80 -21.05
N THR A 33 9.92 14.21 -21.79
CA THR A 33 10.21 12.77 -21.71
C THR A 33 10.73 12.39 -20.34
N ARG A 34 11.68 13.14 -19.76
CA ARG A 34 12.15 12.90 -18.39
C ARG A 34 11.02 12.96 -17.37
N LEU A 35 10.23 14.03 -17.38
CA LEU A 35 9.07 14.16 -16.50
C LEU A 35 8.06 13.02 -16.67
N SER A 36 7.84 12.57 -17.90
CA SER A 36 6.92 11.46 -18.19
C SER A 36 7.44 10.12 -17.67
N PHE A 37 8.74 9.86 -17.80
CA PHE A 37 9.36 8.65 -17.26
C PHE A 37 9.38 8.65 -15.73
N ASP A 38 9.75 9.76 -15.11
CA ASP A 38 9.75 9.90 -13.65
C ASP A 38 8.33 9.72 -13.08
N SER A 39 7.33 10.29 -13.75
CA SER A 39 5.92 10.10 -13.40
C SER A 39 5.48 8.64 -13.55
N HIS A 40 5.85 7.98 -14.66
CA HIS A 40 5.47 6.58 -14.89
C HIS A 40 6.12 5.62 -13.87
N LEU A 41 7.40 5.82 -13.54
CA LEU A 41 8.09 5.05 -12.51
C LEU A 41 7.45 5.24 -11.13
N THR A 42 7.10 6.49 -10.79
CA THR A 42 6.41 6.80 -9.53
C THR A 42 5.06 6.08 -9.46
N ILE A 43 4.24 6.18 -10.52
CA ILE A 43 2.93 5.52 -10.60
C ILE A 43 3.07 4.00 -10.49
N SER A 44 4.06 3.40 -11.17
CA SER A 44 4.29 1.95 -11.13
C SER A 44 4.62 1.48 -9.72
N ASN A 45 5.54 2.17 -9.03
CA ASN A 45 5.94 1.81 -7.67
C ASN A 45 4.78 1.97 -6.69
N THR A 46 4.02 3.06 -6.78
CA THR A 46 2.82 3.26 -5.95
C THR A 46 1.76 2.17 -6.20
N MET A 47 1.60 1.72 -7.44
CA MET A 47 0.64 0.65 -7.75
C MET A 47 1.08 -0.70 -7.18
N GLU A 48 2.38 -1.01 -7.23
CA GLU A 48 2.93 -2.22 -6.59
C GLU A 48 2.74 -2.17 -5.07
N GLU A 49 3.04 -1.03 -4.45
CA GLU A 49 2.82 -0.80 -3.01
C GLU A 49 1.36 -1.01 -2.64
N ILE A 50 0.40 -0.43 -3.37
CA ILE A 50 -1.04 -0.61 -3.13
C ILE A 50 -1.46 -2.08 -3.25
N TRP A 51 -0.92 -2.81 -4.24
CA TRP A 51 -1.27 -4.22 -4.43
C TRP A 51 -0.77 -5.10 -3.26
N ASP A 52 0.49 -4.94 -2.86
CA ASP A 52 1.07 -5.64 -1.70
C ASP A 52 0.32 -5.31 -0.41
N SER A 53 -0.02 -4.03 -0.24
CA SER A 53 -0.79 -3.53 0.90
C SER A 53 -2.17 -4.18 0.98
N ARG A 54 -2.86 -4.35 -0.16
CA ARG A 54 -4.15 -5.06 -0.22
C ARG A 54 -4.03 -6.54 0.10
N GLN A 55 -3.00 -7.21 -0.40
CA GLN A 55 -2.76 -8.61 -0.07
C GLN A 55 -2.49 -8.80 1.43
N THR A 56 -1.66 -7.94 2.01
CA THR A 56 -1.41 -7.88 3.46
C THR A 56 -2.72 -7.71 4.23
N MET A 57 -3.56 -6.76 3.81
CA MET A 57 -4.83 -6.49 4.49
C MET A 57 -5.82 -7.66 4.40
N ASN A 58 -5.84 -8.37 3.26
CA ASN A 58 -6.65 -9.58 3.10
C ASN A 58 -6.17 -10.69 4.06
N LEU A 59 -4.86 -10.92 4.15
CA LEU A 59 -4.29 -11.91 5.08
C LEU A 59 -4.67 -11.59 6.53
N ILE A 60 -4.50 -10.35 6.96
CA ILE A 60 -4.91 -9.91 8.31
C ILE A 60 -6.40 -10.12 8.53
N SER A 61 -7.22 -9.73 7.54
CA SER A 61 -8.67 -9.86 7.63
C SER A 61 -9.13 -11.32 7.71
N GLU A 62 -8.42 -12.22 7.01
CA GLU A 62 -8.68 -13.66 7.04
C GLU A 62 -8.30 -14.27 8.39
N GLU A 63 -7.09 -14.01 8.88
CA GLU A 63 -6.63 -14.47 10.19
C GLU A 63 -7.56 -14.00 11.33
N LEU A 64 -7.92 -12.72 11.33
CA LEU A 64 -8.81 -12.14 12.35
C LEU A 64 -10.26 -12.62 12.22
N ARG A 65 -10.72 -12.98 11.03
CA ARG A 65 -12.06 -13.56 10.84
C ARG A 65 -12.17 -14.93 11.51
N TYR A 66 -11.10 -15.71 11.51
CA TYR A 66 -11.05 -17.00 12.18
C TYR A 66 -10.61 -16.90 13.65
N ALA A 67 -10.31 -15.70 14.14
CA ALA A 67 -9.99 -15.51 15.54
C ALA A 67 -11.18 -15.80 16.44
N VAL A 68 -10.96 -16.66 17.43
CA VAL A 68 -11.89 -16.96 18.52
C VAL A 68 -12.06 -15.73 19.40
N GLN A 69 -10.96 -15.02 19.64
CA GLN A 69 -10.92 -13.77 20.39
C GLN A 69 -9.96 -12.80 19.71
N ALA A 70 -10.32 -11.53 19.66
CA ALA A 70 -9.41 -10.45 19.29
C ALA A 70 -9.65 -9.24 20.20
N ASP A 71 -8.56 -8.63 20.67
CA ASP A 71 -8.59 -7.44 21.48
C ASP A 71 -7.47 -6.46 21.07
N LEU A 72 -7.68 -5.19 21.37
CA LEU A 72 -6.74 -4.12 21.10
C LEU A 72 -5.83 -3.90 22.29
N THR A 73 -4.55 -3.64 22.02
CA THR A 73 -3.66 -3.17 23.07
C THR A 73 -3.98 -1.75 23.48
N ALA A 74 -3.59 -1.36 24.70
CA ALA A 74 -3.89 -0.05 25.27
C ALA A 74 -3.37 1.13 24.42
N ASP A 75 -2.28 0.92 23.69
CA ASP A 75 -1.68 1.88 22.78
C ASP A 75 -2.37 1.96 21.41
N LYS A 76 -3.33 1.06 21.11
CA LYS A 76 -4.06 0.95 19.85
C LYS A 76 -3.18 0.74 18.62
N LYS A 77 -1.93 0.32 18.82
CA LYS A 77 -0.95 0.04 17.76
C LYS A 77 -0.68 -1.44 17.57
N SER A 78 -1.41 -2.29 18.27
CA SER A 78 -1.39 -3.72 18.03
C SER A 78 -2.72 -4.37 18.34
N ILE A 79 -2.93 -5.53 17.71
CA ILE A 79 -4.07 -6.39 17.94
C ILE A 79 -3.53 -7.70 18.48
N VAL A 80 -4.06 -8.12 19.63
CA VAL A 80 -3.80 -9.46 20.16
C VAL A 80 -5.00 -10.31 19.84
N PHE A 81 -4.79 -11.42 19.15
CA PHE A 81 -5.86 -12.31 18.76
C PHE A 81 -5.49 -13.76 19.03
N SER A 82 -6.48 -14.63 19.04
CA SER A 82 -6.30 -16.04 19.36
C SER A 82 -7.05 -16.87 18.35
N THR A 83 -6.35 -17.80 17.72
CA THR A 83 -6.91 -18.75 16.74
C THR A 83 -6.74 -20.17 17.26
N LEU A 84 -7.54 -21.10 16.73
CA LEU A 84 -7.36 -22.52 17.02
C LEU A 84 -6.18 -23.05 16.20
N ASP A 85 -5.33 -23.87 16.82
CA ASP A 85 -4.27 -24.58 16.09
C ASP A 85 -4.91 -25.52 15.06
N PRO A 86 -4.64 -25.35 13.75
CA PRO A 86 -5.22 -26.21 12.72
C PRO A 86 -4.76 -27.68 12.83
N SER A 87 -3.65 -27.93 13.53
CA SER A 87 -3.13 -29.28 13.78
C SER A 87 -3.80 -29.93 14.98
N ASN A 88 -4.31 -29.12 15.93
CA ASN A 88 -4.97 -29.57 17.14
C ASN A 88 -5.99 -28.52 17.61
N TYR A 89 -7.25 -28.68 17.21
CA TYR A 89 -8.34 -27.75 17.51
C TYR A 89 -8.65 -27.54 19.00
N GLU A 90 -7.99 -28.27 19.92
CA GLU A 90 -8.07 -28.01 21.36
C GLU A 90 -7.06 -26.95 21.84
N ASN A 91 -6.00 -26.70 21.06
CA ASN A 91 -4.98 -25.72 21.39
C ASN A 91 -5.34 -24.35 20.83
N VAL A 92 -5.27 -23.33 21.69
CA VAL A 92 -5.43 -21.93 21.30
C VAL A 92 -4.05 -21.30 21.18
N ILE A 93 -3.73 -20.76 20.00
CA ILE A 93 -2.49 -20.03 19.75
C ILE A 93 -2.80 -18.54 19.80
N GLN A 94 -2.05 -17.82 20.62
CA GLN A 94 -2.13 -16.36 20.68
C GLN A 94 -1.19 -15.74 19.66
N TYR A 95 -1.71 -14.78 18.91
CA TYR A 95 -0.98 -13.98 17.96
C TYR A 95 -1.05 -12.50 18.33
N ARG A 96 -0.05 -11.74 17.90
CA ARG A 96 0.00 -10.29 17.98
C ARG A 96 0.36 -9.71 16.63
N LEU A 97 -0.50 -8.85 16.11
CA LEU A 97 -0.23 -8.00 14.96
C LEU A 97 0.33 -6.66 15.45
N PHE A 98 1.53 -6.26 15.02
CA PHE A 98 2.19 -5.03 15.46
C PHE A 98 3.22 -4.53 14.45
N LEU A 99 3.69 -3.30 14.64
CA LEU A 99 4.85 -2.76 13.90
C LEU A 99 6.14 -3.04 14.65
N ASN A 100 7.13 -3.60 13.95
CA ASN A 100 8.48 -3.76 14.51
C ASN A 100 9.25 -2.41 14.52
N ALA A 101 10.49 -2.44 15.02
CA ALA A 101 11.33 -1.25 15.13
C ALA A 101 11.68 -0.61 13.77
N ASP A 102 11.71 -1.40 12.70
CA ASP A 102 11.97 -0.96 11.33
C ASP A 102 10.69 -0.57 10.58
N ASN A 103 9.57 -0.48 11.30
CA ASN A 103 8.23 -0.17 10.81
C ASN A 103 7.66 -1.18 9.79
N TYR A 104 8.06 -2.44 9.86
CA TYR A 104 7.38 -3.50 9.13
C TYR A 104 6.27 -4.10 9.98
N LEU A 105 5.13 -4.37 9.34
CA LEU A 105 4.02 -5.06 9.97
C LEU A 105 4.37 -6.54 10.14
N CYS A 106 4.18 -7.02 11.37
CA CYS A 106 4.58 -8.35 11.80
C CYS A 106 3.42 -9.05 12.51
N ILE A 107 3.38 -10.37 12.39
CA ILE A 107 2.57 -11.27 13.21
C ILE A 107 3.51 -12.11 14.06
N ASP A 108 3.29 -12.09 15.37
CA ASP A 108 4.10 -12.81 16.37
C ASP A 108 3.20 -13.78 17.15
N ASN A 109 3.63 -15.04 17.28
CA ASN A 109 2.91 -16.07 18.03
C ASN A 109 3.61 -16.47 19.35
N GLY A 110 4.58 -15.67 19.79
CA GLY A 110 5.42 -15.92 20.97
C GLY A 110 6.60 -16.87 20.73
N LEU A 111 6.61 -17.61 19.61
CA LEU A 111 7.69 -18.52 19.22
C LEU A 111 8.51 -17.95 18.05
N ASP A 112 7.83 -17.34 17.09
CA ASP A 112 8.42 -16.77 15.89
C ASP A 112 7.71 -15.47 15.51
N VAL A 113 8.45 -14.56 14.87
CA VAL A 113 7.96 -13.28 14.37
C VAL A 113 8.05 -13.29 12.86
N LYS A 114 6.89 -13.25 12.21
CA LYS A 114 6.78 -13.22 10.75
C LYS A 114 6.48 -11.81 10.26
N VAL A 115 7.35 -11.28 9.40
CA VAL A 115 7.09 -10.06 8.64
C VAL A 115 6.05 -10.34 7.55
N ILE A 116 4.98 -9.55 7.48
CA ILE A 116 3.88 -9.73 6.53
C ILE A 116 3.77 -8.63 5.46
N THR A 117 4.57 -7.58 5.59
CA THR A 117 4.64 -6.46 4.61
C THR A 117 5.97 -6.50 3.87
N LYS A 118 5.97 -6.19 2.57
CA LYS A 118 7.21 -6.09 1.79
C LYS A 118 7.92 -4.75 2.00
N TYR A 119 7.16 -3.70 2.31
CA TYR A 119 7.63 -2.33 2.49
C TYR A 119 7.35 -1.83 3.91
N PRO A 120 8.19 -0.93 4.45
CA PRO A 120 7.92 -0.31 5.75
C PRO A 120 6.64 0.53 5.66
N VAL A 121 5.88 0.55 6.74
CA VAL A 121 4.63 1.30 6.86
C VAL A 121 4.84 2.47 7.82
N LYS A 122 4.21 3.60 7.55
CA LYS A 122 4.32 4.79 8.39
C LYS A 122 3.63 4.62 9.74
N ALA A 123 2.45 4.00 9.77
CA ALA A 123 1.68 3.82 11.00
C ALA A 123 0.68 2.67 10.90
N LEU A 124 0.37 2.11 12.07
CA LEU A 124 -0.73 1.18 12.31
C LEU A 124 -1.62 1.78 13.40
N ASN A 125 -2.91 1.87 13.12
CA ASN A 125 -3.91 2.30 14.09
C ASN A 125 -5.06 1.30 14.08
N CYS A 126 -5.45 0.84 15.27
CA CYS A 126 -6.50 -0.15 15.45
C CYS A 126 -7.52 0.40 16.43
N GLU A 127 -8.79 0.38 16.05
CA GLU A 127 -9.87 0.90 16.88
C GLU A 127 -11.14 0.07 16.75
N TYR A 128 -11.86 -0.09 17.86
CA TYR A 128 -13.18 -0.68 17.81
C TYR A 128 -14.12 0.22 17.01
N ASN A 129 -14.87 -0.38 16.09
CA ASN A 129 -15.78 0.33 15.21
C ASN A 129 -16.91 0.96 16.04
N LYS A 130 -16.92 2.29 16.10
CA LYS A 130 -17.91 3.05 16.90
C LYS A 130 -19.34 2.91 16.40
N LYS A 131 -19.54 2.41 15.17
CA LYS A 131 -20.85 2.18 14.57
C LYS A 131 -21.38 0.77 14.86
N ASP A 132 -20.53 -0.13 15.36
CA ASP A 132 -20.95 -1.46 15.82
C ASP A 132 -21.46 -1.35 17.27
N PRO A 133 -22.78 -1.52 17.52
CA PRO A 133 -23.35 -1.40 18.86
C PRO A 133 -22.82 -2.45 19.85
N LEU A 134 -22.16 -3.51 19.36
CA LEU A 134 -21.59 -4.57 20.17
C LEU A 134 -20.08 -4.44 20.37
N ASN A 135 -19.42 -3.44 19.76
CA ASN A 135 -17.96 -3.26 19.77
C ASN A 135 -17.19 -4.56 19.43
N LYS A 136 -17.70 -5.38 18.52
CA LYS A 136 -17.04 -6.63 18.09
C LYS A 136 -16.22 -6.47 16.83
N THR A 137 -16.48 -5.40 16.09
CA THR A 137 -15.76 -5.04 14.88
C THR A 137 -14.54 -4.21 15.24
N ILE A 138 -13.38 -4.60 14.72
CA ILE A 138 -12.12 -3.86 14.81
C ILE A 138 -11.83 -3.25 13.43
N ASP A 139 -11.69 -1.93 13.40
CA ASP A 139 -11.18 -1.18 12.26
C ASP A 139 -9.65 -1.12 12.33
N ILE A 140 -8.99 -1.53 11.26
CA ILE A 140 -7.53 -1.58 11.14
C ILE A 140 -7.13 -0.64 10.03
N THR A 141 -6.37 0.39 10.37
CA THR A 141 -5.84 1.37 9.44
C THR A 141 -4.33 1.26 9.36
N ILE A 142 -3.82 1.06 8.15
CA ILE A 142 -2.39 1.02 7.86
C ILE A 142 -2.07 2.20 6.93
N GLU A 143 -1.18 3.06 7.38
CA GLU A 143 -0.61 4.15 6.59
C GLU A 143 0.72 3.67 6.03
N PHE A 144 0.85 3.56 4.71
CA PHE A 144 2.13 3.20 4.06
C PHE A 144 2.96 4.44 3.76
N SER A 145 2.29 5.51 3.33
CA SER A 145 2.88 6.81 3.04
C SER A 145 1.88 7.93 3.29
N ASP A 146 2.29 9.19 3.13
CA ASP A 146 1.40 10.36 3.24
C ASP A 146 0.23 10.34 2.24
N GLN A 147 0.32 9.52 1.20
CA GLN A 147 -0.66 9.44 0.11
C GLN A 147 -1.41 8.10 0.09
N THR A 148 -0.95 7.09 0.83
CA THR A 148 -1.49 5.73 0.77
C THR A 148 -1.88 5.26 2.16
N THR A 149 -3.18 5.19 2.38
CA THR A 149 -3.80 4.67 3.61
C THR A 149 -4.82 3.61 3.24
N LEU A 150 -4.78 2.46 3.92
CA LEU A 150 -5.77 1.41 3.79
C LEU A 150 -6.47 1.18 5.11
N THR A 151 -7.79 1.05 5.06
CA THR A 151 -8.62 0.69 6.22
C THR A 151 -9.44 -0.55 5.89
N THR A 152 -9.44 -1.52 6.80
CA THR A 152 -10.36 -2.67 6.78
C THR A 152 -11.10 -2.75 8.10
N SER A 153 -12.24 -3.44 8.11
CA SER A 153 -13.03 -3.70 9.30
C SER A 153 -13.23 -5.21 9.43
N VAL A 154 -12.89 -5.77 10.58
CA VAL A 154 -12.98 -7.21 10.82
C VAL A 154 -13.80 -7.49 12.07
N ILE A 155 -14.73 -8.43 11.96
CA ILE A 155 -15.47 -8.96 13.11
C ILE A 155 -14.75 -10.23 13.54
N ALA A 156 -14.14 -10.21 14.73
CA ALA A 156 -13.70 -11.45 15.36
C ALA A 156 -14.96 -12.23 15.79
N LEU A 157 -14.95 -13.55 15.60
CA LEU A 157 -16.13 -14.37 15.88
C LEU A 157 -16.57 -14.22 17.34
N ASN A 158 -15.64 -13.98 18.27
CA ASN A 158 -15.90 -13.74 19.70
C ASN A 158 -16.98 -14.69 20.23
N ASP A 159 -16.92 -15.96 19.79
CA ASP A 159 -17.90 -16.99 20.14
C ASP A 159 -17.25 -18.04 21.05
N PRO A 160 -17.43 -17.93 22.38
CA PRO A 160 -16.90 -18.88 23.34
C PRO A 160 -17.56 -20.27 23.23
N LYS A 161 -18.54 -20.48 22.34
CA LYS A 161 -19.19 -21.78 22.12
C LYS A 161 -18.52 -22.63 21.05
N LEU A 162 -17.63 -22.08 20.22
CA LEU A 162 -16.88 -22.86 19.23
C LEU A 162 -15.65 -23.59 19.82
N THR A 163 -15.25 -23.28 21.05
CA THR A 163 -14.17 -23.99 21.78
C THR A 163 -14.67 -25.23 22.54
N LYS A 164 -15.94 -25.62 22.37
CA LYS A 164 -16.54 -26.80 23.01
C LYS A 164 -17.44 -27.54 22.02
N ASN A 165 -16.86 -28.25 21.08
CA ASN A 165 -17.49 -29.39 20.42
C ASN A 165 -16.41 -30.39 20.02
#